data_AF-A0A2E3TTW9-F1
#
_entry.id   AF-A0A2E3TTW9-F1
#
_cell.length_a   1.000
_cell.length_b   1.000
_cell.length_c   1.000
_cell.angle_alpha   90.00
_cell.angle_beta   90.00
_cell.angle_gamma   90.00
#
_symmetry.space_group_name_H-M   'P 1'
#
loop_
_entity.id
_entity.type
_entity.pdbx_description
1 polymer ?
#
loop_
_entity_poly.entity_id
_entity_poly.type
_entity_poly.pdbx_seq_one_letter_code
_entity_poly.pdbx_strand_id
1 'polypeptide(L)'
;MDDLGGFDNLGDLDMSAMQREAIAGLLRDLPDDDLHHVADLVRQLQTERAITSGDYDAIINTAFEIGFGRDGLGVLPWVEGNVIICPGGMVSKSRASHRCRFVSVDDCWIWDSGMLLREDKRSSPGTDDGFRAIALLPLVDGLGLDVVAGRARQGQHSVEHVVSYEVRGGELVEVSQRTVNASHGGRQI
;
A
#
# COMPACT_ATOMS: atom_id res chain seq x y z
N MET A 1 40.39 21.23 -15.29
CA MET A 1 40.20 20.05 -14.42
C MET A 1 38.69 19.88 -14.32
N ASP A 2 38.21 19.19 -15.34
CA ASP A 2 36.97 18.42 -15.49
C ASP A 2 35.67 18.95 -14.87
N ASP A 3 34.84 19.53 -15.74
CA ASP A 3 33.38 19.63 -15.60
C ASP A 3 32.77 18.87 -16.79
N LEU A 4 32.56 17.56 -16.62
CA LEU A 4 31.99 16.62 -17.58
C LEU A 4 30.90 15.79 -16.89
N GLY A 5 29.80 16.42 -16.49
CA GLY A 5 28.68 15.75 -15.81
C GLY A 5 27.30 15.96 -16.44
N GLY A 6 27.20 16.56 -17.63
CA GLY A 6 25.93 17.09 -18.15
C GLY A 6 25.29 16.37 -19.36
N PHE A 7 25.93 15.35 -19.96
CA PHE A 7 25.50 14.82 -21.26
C PHE A 7 24.78 13.46 -21.22
N ASP A 8 24.76 12.76 -20.09
CA ASP A 8 24.19 11.40 -20.02
C ASP A 8 22.65 11.37 -19.91
N ASN A 9 22.01 12.47 -19.48
CA ASN A 9 20.57 12.48 -19.17
C ASN A 9 19.66 12.66 -20.41
N LEU A 10 20.17 13.21 -21.52
CA LEU A 10 19.36 13.39 -22.74
C LEU A 10 19.19 12.08 -23.53
N GLY A 11 20.19 11.19 -23.50
CA GLY A 11 20.16 9.91 -24.21
C GLY A 11 19.20 8.89 -23.59
N ASP A 12 19.12 8.84 -22.25
CA ASP A 12 18.23 7.92 -21.53
C ASP A 12 16.74 8.27 -21.70
N LEU A 13 16.42 9.57 -21.77
CA LEU A 13 15.05 10.02 -22.04
C LEU A 13 14.58 9.64 -23.45
N ASP A 14 15.45 9.77 -24.46
CA ASP A 14 15.16 9.41 -25.86
C ASP A 14 15.00 7.88 -26.03
N MET A 15 15.89 7.10 -25.41
CA MET A 15 15.80 5.63 -25.44
C MET A 15 14.54 5.10 -24.75
N SER A 16 14.17 5.65 -23.59
CA SER A 16 12.97 5.22 -22.88
C SER A 16 11.68 5.61 -23.61
N ALA A 17 11.65 6.78 -24.27
CA ALA A 17 10.52 7.19 -25.11
C ALA A 17 10.38 6.28 -26.33
N MET A 18 11.48 5.96 -27.01
CA MET A 18 11.49 5.04 -28.15
C MET A 18 11.05 3.62 -27.75
N GLN A 19 11.48 3.14 -26.58
CA GLN A 19 11.00 1.87 -26.04
C GLN A 19 9.49 1.87 -25.77
N ARG A 20 8.95 2.95 -25.18
CA ARG A 20 7.50 3.09 -24.94
C ARG A 20 6.71 3.09 -26.24
N GLU A 21 7.19 3.78 -27.28
CA GLU A 21 6.54 3.80 -28.60
C GLU A 21 6.60 2.42 -29.27
N ALA A 22 7.74 1.71 -29.16
CA ALA A 22 7.85 0.36 -29.70
C ALA A 22 6.87 -0.62 -29.01
N ILE A 23 6.73 -0.54 -27.68
CA ILE A 23 5.73 -1.31 -26.92
C ILE A 23 4.32 -0.94 -27.38
N ALA A 24 4.01 0.36 -27.47
CA ALA A 24 2.69 0.81 -27.92
C ALA A 24 2.38 0.33 -29.34
N GLY A 25 3.38 0.31 -30.23
CA GLY A 25 3.26 -0.24 -31.57
C GLY A 25 2.92 -1.73 -31.57
N LEU A 26 3.63 -2.54 -30.77
CA LEU A 26 3.34 -3.96 -30.63
C LEU A 26 1.93 -4.24 -30.09
N LEU A 27 1.48 -3.45 -29.11
CA LEU A 27 0.17 -3.63 -28.49
C LEU A 27 -0.99 -3.17 -29.39
N ARG A 28 -0.76 -2.16 -30.26
CA ARG A 28 -1.81 -1.59 -31.12
C ARG A 28 -2.40 -2.60 -32.11
N ASP A 29 -1.62 -3.60 -32.50
CA ASP A 29 -2.04 -4.62 -33.46
C ASP A 29 -2.66 -5.86 -32.80
N LEU A 30 -2.70 -5.92 -31.47
CA LEU A 30 -3.29 -7.04 -30.73
C LEU A 30 -4.83 -6.91 -30.64
N PRO A 31 -5.56 -8.03 -30.76
CA PRO A 31 -6.97 -8.09 -30.36
C PRO A 31 -7.18 -7.78 -28.88
N ASP A 32 -8.37 -7.33 -28.50
CA ASP A 32 -8.73 -7.01 -27.11
C ASP A 32 -8.51 -8.19 -26.14
N ASP A 33 -8.81 -9.43 -26.57
CA ASP A 33 -8.57 -10.63 -25.76
C ASP A 33 -7.07 -10.81 -25.42
N ASP A 34 -6.19 -10.52 -26.37
CA ASP A 34 -4.74 -10.58 -26.16
C ASP A 34 -4.26 -9.42 -25.28
N LEU A 35 -4.87 -8.23 -25.40
CA LEU A 35 -4.58 -7.11 -24.50
C LEU A 35 -4.95 -7.42 -23.04
N HIS A 36 -6.05 -8.13 -22.80
CA HIS A 36 -6.39 -8.64 -21.48
C HIS A 36 -5.31 -9.61 -20.97
N HIS A 37 -4.85 -10.53 -21.82
CA HIS A 37 -3.78 -11.47 -21.45
C HIS A 37 -2.46 -10.78 -21.13
N VAL A 38 -2.10 -9.74 -21.89
CA VAL A 38 -0.93 -8.90 -21.60
C VAL A 38 -1.07 -8.20 -20.26
N ALA A 39 -2.24 -7.64 -19.95
CA ALA A 39 -2.49 -6.98 -18.67
C ALA A 39 -2.32 -7.95 -17.48
N ASP A 40 -2.83 -9.17 -17.60
CA ASP A 40 -2.67 -10.22 -16.59
C ASP A 40 -1.19 -10.62 -16.42
N LEU A 41 -0.46 -10.77 -17.52
CA LEU A 41 0.98 -11.08 -17.48
C LEU A 41 1.79 -9.95 -16.83
N VAL A 42 1.47 -8.69 -17.13
CA VAL A 42 2.11 -7.53 -16.49
C VAL A 42 1.88 -7.55 -14.98
N ARG A 43 0.63 -7.78 -14.54
CA ARG A 43 0.28 -7.91 -13.13
C ARG A 43 1.02 -9.05 -12.44
N GLN A 44 1.12 -10.21 -13.10
CA GLN A 44 1.88 -11.35 -12.60
C GLN A 44 3.36 -10.99 -12.44
N LEU A 45 3.98 -10.39 -13.46
CA LEU A 45 5.39 -9.99 -13.40
C LEU A 45 5.66 -8.94 -12.32
N GLN A 46 4.77 -7.97 -12.13
CA GLN A 46 4.88 -7.00 -11.02
C GLN A 46 4.84 -7.71 -9.66
N THR A 47 3.94 -8.68 -9.50
CA THR A 47 3.80 -9.48 -8.27
C THR A 47 5.02 -10.35 -8.02
N GLU A 48 5.50 -11.07 -9.04
CA GLU A 48 6.71 -11.91 -8.95
C GLU A 48 7.95 -11.08 -8.60
N ARG A 49 8.08 -9.89 -9.18
CA ARG A 49 9.16 -8.95 -8.83
C ARG A 49 9.05 -8.47 -7.40
N ALA A 50 7.85 -8.27 -6.87
CA ALA A 50 7.66 -7.94 -5.46
C ALA A 50 8.08 -9.12 -4.57
N ILE A 51 7.64 -10.35 -4.88
CA ILE A 51 7.99 -11.60 -4.17
C ILE A 51 9.51 -11.82 -4.12
N THR A 52 10.17 -11.60 -5.25
CA THR A 52 11.63 -11.78 -5.39
C THR A 52 12.43 -10.57 -4.94
N SER A 53 11.78 -9.44 -4.68
CA SER A 53 12.49 -8.23 -4.23
C SER A 53 12.82 -8.28 -2.76
N GLY A 54 14.09 -8.01 -2.46
CA GLY A 54 14.55 -7.54 -1.16
C GLY A 54 14.44 -8.53 0.00
N ASP A 55 15.09 -8.14 1.09
CA ASP A 55 14.99 -8.81 2.38
C ASP A 55 13.75 -8.26 3.12
N TYR A 56 12.64 -9.00 3.08
CA TYR A 56 11.39 -8.60 3.74
C TYR A 56 11.56 -8.39 5.24
N ASP A 57 12.45 -9.15 5.90
CA ASP A 57 12.70 -8.98 7.31
C ASP A 57 13.38 -7.62 7.56
N ALA A 58 14.35 -7.23 6.73
CA ALA A 58 14.99 -5.93 6.81
C ALA A 58 14.02 -4.77 6.54
N ILE A 59 13.15 -4.91 5.52
CA ILE A 59 12.11 -3.91 5.19
C ILE A 59 11.15 -3.75 6.36
N ILE A 60 10.60 -4.85 6.88
CA ILE A 60 9.67 -4.84 8.02
C ILE A 60 10.32 -4.25 9.26
N ASN A 61 11.56 -4.63 9.57
CA ASN A 61 12.28 -4.08 10.72
C ASN A 61 12.43 -2.57 10.61
N THR A 62 12.82 -2.06 9.44
CA THR A 62 12.92 -0.63 9.19
C THR A 62 11.56 0.06 9.28
N ALA A 63 10.53 -0.54 8.69
CA ALA A 63 9.17 -0.04 8.74
C ALA A 63 8.61 0.02 10.18
N PHE A 64 9.02 -0.88 11.08
CA PHE A 64 8.61 -0.80 12.48
C PHE A 64 9.16 0.44 13.22
N GLU A 65 10.29 0.99 12.78
CA GLU A 65 10.91 2.18 13.39
C GLU A 65 10.19 3.48 12.98
N ILE A 66 9.66 3.54 11.75
CA ILE A 66 9.09 4.77 11.18
C ILE A 66 7.58 4.70 10.90
N GLY A 67 7.01 3.50 10.91
CA GLY A 67 5.65 3.22 10.47
C GLY A 67 4.55 3.59 11.45
N PHE A 68 4.88 4.21 12.59
CA PHE A 68 3.92 4.49 13.66
C PHE A 68 3.99 5.94 14.12
N GLY A 69 2.82 6.58 14.17
CA GLY A 69 2.69 7.94 14.67
C GLY A 69 2.90 8.04 16.18
N ARG A 70 2.99 9.27 16.68
CA ARG A 70 3.05 9.56 18.12
C ARG A 70 1.83 9.04 18.89
N ASP A 71 0.72 8.81 18.19
CA ASP A 71 -0.50 8.24 18.75
C ASP A 71 -0.50 6.70 18.80
N GLY A 72 0.61 6.06 18.39
CA GLY A 72 0.81 4.61 18.40
C GLY A 72 0.11 3.87 17.26
N LEU A 73 -0.58 4.57 16.36
CA LEU A 73 -1.27 4.00 15.21
C LEU A 73 -0.37 4.01 13.97
N GLY A 74 -0.62 3.11 13.02
CA GLY A 74 0.14 3.04 11.77
C GLY A 74 0.06 4.36 10.97
N VAL A 75 1.12 4.79 10.30
CA VAL A 75 1.06 5.95 9.38
C VAL A 75 0.41 5.56 8.06
N LEU A 76 0.26 6.52 7.12
CA LEU A 76 -0.21 6.23 5.77
C LEU A 76 0.79 5.30 5.04
N PRO A 77 0.32 4.39 4.18
CA PRO A 77 1.18 3.49 3.44
C PRO A 77 2.13 4.25 2.51
N TRP A 78 3.27 3.64 2.20
CA TRP A 78 4.25 4.18 1.26
C TRP A 78 4.89 3.08 0.42
N VAL A 79 5.55 3.47 -0.66
CA VAL A 79 6.23 2.56 -1.58
C VAL A 79 7.70 2.43 -1.18
N GLU A 80 8.21 1.20 -1.14
CA GLU A 80 9.64 0.90 -1.02
C GLU A 80 10.01 -0.19 -2.02
N GLY A 81 10.77 0.18 -3.06
CA GLY A 81 11.06 -0.73 -4.17
C GLY A 81 9.79 -1.19 -4.88
N ASN A 82 9.56 -2.50 -4.91
CA ASN A 82 8.40 -3.12 -5.56
C ASN A 82 7.29 -3.52 -4.57
N VAL A 83 7.34 -3.02 -3.33
CA VAL A 83 6.32 -3.29 -2.31
C VAL A 83 5.68 -2.01 -1.78
N ILE A 84 4.44 -2.13 -1.33
CA ILE A 84 3.73 -1.13 -0.56
C ILE A 84 3.80 -1.57 0.91
N ILE A 85 4.36 -0.71 1.75
CA ILE A 85 4.41 -0.91 3.19
C ILE A 85 3.13 -0.36 3.80
N CYS A 86 2.41 -1.22 4.51
CA CYS A 86 1.09 -0.94 5.07
C CYS A 86 1.12 -1.07 6.60
N PRO A 87 1.37 0.03 7.33
CA PRO A 87 1.31 0.00 8.78
C PRO A 87 -0.13 -0.10 9.30
N GLY A 88 -0.33 -0.99 10.27
CA GLY A 88 -1.59 -1.16 10.99
C GLY A 88 -1.35 -1.16 12.50
N GLY A 89 -2.28 -0.64 13.29
CA GLY A 89 -2.09 -0.63 14.73
C GLY A 89 -3.35 -0.40 15.53
N MET A 90 -3.29 -0.85 16.78
CA MET A 90 -4.34 -0.67 17.78
C MET A 90 -3.72 -0.23 19.10
N VAL A 91 -4.33 0.79 19.72
CA VAL A 91 -4.02 1.26 21.07
C VAL A 91 -5.28 1.17 21.91
N SER A 92 -5.20 0.39 22.99
CA SER A 92 -6.34 -0.03 23.80
C SER A 92 -6.16 0.41 25.25
N LYS A 93 -7.22 1.03 25.81
CA LYS A 93 -7.33 1.30 27.26
C LYS A 93 -8.07 0.17 27.99
N SER A 94 -8.89 -0.57 27.25
CA SER A 94 -9.62 -1.75 27.70
C SER A 94 -10.18 -2.49 26.49
N ARG A 95 -10.63 -3.73 26.66
CA ARG A 95 -11.26 -4.51 25.57
C ARG A 95 -12.45 -3.78 24.91
N ALA A 96 -13.14 -2.91 25.65
CA ALA A 96 -14.30 -2.15 25.16
C ALA A 96 -13.93 -0.75 24.64
N SER A 97 -12.66 -0.34 24.70
CA SER A 97 -12.22 0.98 24.24
C SER A 97 -10.81 0.98 23.67
N HIS A 98 -10.71 1.11 22.35
CA HIS A 98 -9.46 1.23 21.62
C HIS A 98 -9.60 2.18 20.43
N ARG A 99 -8.45 2.65 19.93
CA ARG A 99 -8.32 3.29 18.62
C ARG A 99 -7.55 2.34 17.72
N CYS A 100 -7.89 2.32 16.45
CA CYS A 100 -7.20 1.51 15.46
C CYS A 100 -7.04 2.27 14.14
N ARG A 101 -6.04 1.85 13.37
CA ARG A 101 -5.89 2.21 11.97
C ARG A 101 -5.38 0.97 11.23
N PHE A 102 -6.10 0.54 10.22
CA PHE A 102 -5.78 -0.66 9.43
C PHE A 102 -5.98 -0.40 7.95
N VAL A 103 -5.41 -1.28 7.12
CA VAL A 103 -5.54 -1.21 5.66
C VAL A 103 -6.52 -2.28 5.20
N SER A 104 -7.46 -1.91 4.35
CA SER A 104 -8.21 -2.84 3.50
C SER A 104 -7.73 -2.72 2.05
N VAL A 105 -7.80 -3.83 1.32
CA VAL A 105 -7.39 -3.99 -0.07
C VAL A 105 -8.57 -4.59 -0.82
N ASP A 106 -9.03 -3.95 -1.89
CA ASP A 106 -10.15 -4.44 -2.72
C ASP A 106 -11.34 -4.99 -1.89
N ASP A 107 -11.86 -4.18 -0.96
CA ASP A 107 -13.00 -4.49 -0.07
C ASP A 107 -12.79 -5.63 0.95
N CYS A 108 -11.56 -6.11 1.16
CA CYS A 108 -11.22 -7.04 2.25
C CYS A 108 -10.12 -6.48 3.16
N TRP A 109 -10.05 -6.93 4.41
CA TRP A 109 -8.94 -6.55 5.27
C TRP A 109 -7.62 -7.11 4.76
N ILE A 110 -6.52 -6.38 4.97
CA ILE A 110 -5.21 -6.76 4.42
C ILE A 110 -4.74 -8.17 4.81
N TRP A 111 -5.10 -8.66 6.00
CA TRP A 111 -4.79 -10.02 6.46
C TRP A 111 -5.61 -11.12 5.78
N ASP A 112 -6.70 -10.77 5.12
CA ASP A 112 -7.54 -11.68 4.33
C ASP A 112 -7.27 -11.55 2.81
N SER A 113 -6.39 -10.62 2.41
CA SER A 113 -6.10 -10.35 1.01
C SER A 113 -5.21 -11.43 0.39
N GLY A 114 -5.58 -11.91 -0.81
CA GLY A 114 -4.72 -12.79 -1.61
C GLY A 114 -3.45 -12.12 -2.13
N MET A 115 -3.34 -10.79 -1.98
CA MET A 115 -2.16 -10.00 -2.36
C MET A 115 -1.17 -9.80 -1.21
N LEU A 116 -1.48 -10.28 0.00
CA LEU A 116 -0.59 -10.15 1.15
C LEU A 116 0.68 -10.98 0.94
N LEU A 117 1.82 -10.31 0.89
CA LEU A 117 3.13 -10.97 0.76
C LEU A 117 3.65 -11.43 2.12
N ARG A 118 3.55 -10.54 3.12
CA ARG A 118 4.05 -10.77 4.47
C ARG A 118 3.36 -9.82 5.45
N GLU A 119 3.12 -10.31 6.67
CA GLU A 119 2.75 -9.47 7.81
C GLU A 119 3.58 -9.88 9.03
N ASP A 120 4.07 -8.89 9.77
CA ASP A 120 4.61 -9.08 11.11
C ASP A 120 3.82 -8.24 12.11
N LYS A 121 3.48 -8.85 13.25
CA LYS A 121 2.74 -8.21 14.34
C LYS A 121 3.54 -8.25 15.65
N ARG A 122 3.65 -7.11 16.30
CA ARG A 122 4.38 -6.92 17.56
C ARG A 122 3.49 -6.23 18.58
N SER A 123 3.66 -6.57 19.86
CA SER A 123 3.00 -5.81 20.94
C SER A 123 3.44 -4.36 20.92
N SER A 124 2.51 -3.45 21.20
CA SER A 124 2.85 -2.03 21.32
C SER A 124 3.77 -1.79 22.52
N PRO A 125 4.83 -0.98 22.40
CA PRO A 125 5.65 -0.61 23.54
C PRO A 125 4.88 0.32 24.49
N GLY A 126 5.12 0.20 25.79
CA GLY A 126 4.53 1.06 26.83
C GLY A 126 3.55 0.34 27.75
N THR A 127 2.66 1.11 28.39
CA THR A 127 1.68 0.61 29.38
C THR A 127 0.29 0.34 28.81
N ASP A 128 0.01 0.82 27.60
CA ASP A 128 -1.27 0.62 26.93
C ASP A 128 -1.27 -0.74 26.22
N ASP A 129 -2.40 -1.45 26.31
CA ASP A 129 -2.59 -2.69 25.56
C ASP A 129 -2.65 -2.39 24.06
N GLY A 130 -2.25 -3.34 23.22
CA GLY A 130 -2.41 -3.21 21.78
C GLY A 130 -1.30 -3.88 20.97
N PHE A 131 -1.29 -3.57 19.68
CA PHE A 131 -0.28 -4.09 18.77
C PHE A 131 -0.01 -3.12 17.63
N ARG A 132 1.15 -3.34 17.02
CA ARG A 132 1.64 -2.74 15.80
C ARG A 132 1.85 -3.85 14.78
N ALA A 133 1.46 -3.62 13.54
CA ALA A 133 1.63 -4.56 12.45
C ALA A 133 2.19 -3.82 11.23
N ILE A 134 3.08 -4.49 10.51
CA ILE A 134 3.53 -4.05 9.19
C ILE A 134 3.17 -5.16 8.21
N ALA A 135 2.38 -4.81 7.20
CA ALA A 135 2.06 -5.69 6.09
C ALA A 135 2.72 -5.19 4.80
N LEU A 136 3.10 -6.12 3.93
CA LEU A 136 3.67 -5.85 2.61
C LEU A 136 2.70 -6.31 1.53
N LEU A 137 2.38 -5.43 0.59
CA LEU A 137 1.65 -5.73 -0.64
C LEU A 137 2.57 -5.52 -1.85
N PRO A 138 2.34 -6.19 -2.98
CA PRO A 138 3.08 -5.88 -4.19
C PRO A 138 2.63 -4.53 -4.77
N LEU A 139 3.57 -3.79 -5.36
CA LEU A 139 3.28 -2.56 -6.09
C LEU A 139 2.75 -2.91 -7.49
N VAL A 140 1.43 -3.05 -7.60
CA VAL A 140 0.73 -3.49 -8.81
C VAL A 140 -0.25 -2.42 -9.25
N ASP A 141 -0.17 -1.98 -10.50
CA ASP A 141 -1.06 -0.94 -11.03
C ASP A 141 -2.53 -1.34 -10.93
N GLY A 142 -3.36 -0.40 -10.49
CA GLY A 142 -4.79 -0.58 -10.26
C GLY A 142 -5.15 -1.24 -8.92
N LEU A 143 -4.19 -1.59 -8.06
CA LEU A 143 -4.48 -2.07 -6.71
C LEU A 143 -5.07 -0.93 -5.85
N GLY A 144 -6.25 -1.16 -5.26
CA GLY A 144 -6.94 -0.20 -4.41
C GLY A 144 -6.71 -0.46 -2.93
N LEU A 145 -6.36 0.59 -2.18
CA LEU A 145 -6.15 0.52 -0.73
C LEU A 145 -7.04 1.53 -0.01
N ASP A 146 -7.55 1.14 1.15
CA ASP A 146 -8.28 2.01 2.06
C ASP A 146 -7.60 1.98 3.43
N VAL A 147 -7.09 3.12 3.89
CA VAL A 147 -6.55 3.29 5.24
C VAL A 147 -7.68 3.73 6.16
N VAL A 148 -8.16 2.79 6.97
CA VAL A 148 -9.36 2.96 7.79
C VAL A 148 -8.96 3.24 9.23
N ALA A 149 -9.24 4.45 9.71
CA ALA A 149 -9.13 4.82 11.11
C ALA A 149 -10.46 4.60 11.82
N GLY A 150 -10.42 3.88 12.94
CA GLY A 150 -11.58 3.50 13.73
C GLY A 150 -11.39 3.69 15.22
N ARG A 151 -12.51 3.63 15.94
CA ARG A 151 -12.51 3.65 17.40
C ARG A 151 -13.62 2.76 17.94
N ALA A 152 -13.28 1.98 18.96
CA ALA A 152 -14.26 1.31 19.79
C ALA A 152 -14.56 2.13 21.05
N ARG A 153 -15.85 2.26 21.39
CA ARG A 153 -16.33 2.83 22.66
C ARG A 153 -17.49 1.98 23.18
N GLN A 154 -17.40 1.54 24.43
CA GLN A 154 -18.43 0.72 25.07
C GLN A 154 -18.79 -0.53 24.25
N GLY A 155 -17.80 -1.12 23.57
CA GLY A 155 -17.98 -2.31 22.73
C GLY A 155 -18.56 -2.05 21.33
N GLN A 156 -18.94 -0.80 20.99
CA GLN A 156 -19.34 -0.43 19.64
C GLN A 156 -18.13 0.10 18.86
N HIS A 157 -17.92 -0.42 17.64
CA HIS A 157 -16.80 -0.05 16.77
C HIS A 157 -17.33 0.83 15.62
N SER A 158 -16.76 2.01 15.45
CA SER A 158 -17.09 2.92 14.35
C SER A 158 -15.85 3.30 13.56
N VAL A 159 -16.00 3.32 12.24
CA VAL A 159 -15.05 3.99 11.34
C VAL A 159 -15.20 5.51 11.54
N GLU A 160 -14.09 6.21 11.71
CA GLU A 160 -14.05 7.67 11.87
C GLU A 160 -13.57 8.35 10.57
N HIS A 161 -12.58 7.77 9.90
CA HIS A 161 -11.91 8.40 8.76
C HIS A 161 -11.30 7.35 7.82
N VAL A 162 -11.34 7.62 6.52
CA VAL A 162 -10.73 6.77 5.50
C VAL A 162 -9.95 7.61 4.49
N VAL A 163 -8.74 7.17 4.17
CA VAL A 163 -7.93 7.68 3.04
C VAL A 163 -7.76 6.56 2.04
N SER A 164 -8.14 6.80 0.79
CA SER A 164 -8.10 5.83 -0.30
C SER A 164 -6.93 6.10 -1.23
N TYR A 165 -6.26 5.04 -1.65
CA TYR A 165 -5.15 5.06 -2.59
C TYR A 165 -5.38 4.11 -3.76
N GLU A 166 -4.74 4.41 -4.87
CA GLU A 166 -4.63 3.53 -6.02
C GLU A 166 -3.20 3.56 -6.54
N VAL A 167 -2.67 2.40 -6.91
CA VAL A 167 -1.37 2.33 -7.57
C VAL A 167 -1.52 2.77 -9.03
N ARG A 168 -0.78 3.82 -9.42
CA ARG A 168 -0.78 4.36 -10.78
C ARG A 168 0.63 4.66 -11.25
N GLY A 169 1.07 3.99 -12.31
CA GLY A 169 2.41 4.18 -12.88
C GLY A 169 3.52 3.80 -11.90
N GLY A 170 3.25 2.82 -11.02
CA GLY A 170 4.18 2.45 -9.95
C GLY A 170 4.24 3.43 -8.77
N GLU A 171 3.31 4.38 -8.66
CA GLU A 171 3.21 5.27 -7.51
C GLU A 171 1.92 5.01 -6.73
N LEU A 172 1.97 5.20 -5.41
CA LEU A 172 0.77 5.16 -4.57
C LEU A 172 0.12 6.54 -4.55
N VAL A 173 -0.98 6.69 -5.29
CA VAL A 173 -1.67 7.98 -5.47
C VAL A 173 -2.88 8.03 -4.55
N GLU A 174 -2.98 9.08 -3.72
CA GLU A 174 -4.20 9.34 -2.94
C GLU A 174 -5.33 9.72 -3.90
N VAL A 175 -6.45 8.99 -3.85
CA VAL A 175 -7.61 9.19 -4.74
C VAL A 175 -8.84 9.72 -4.00
N SER A 176 -8.91 9.58 -2.68
CA SER A 176 -10.04 10.07 -1.89
C SER A 176 -9.71 10.19 -0.40
N GLN A 177 -10.40 11.10 0.29
CA GLN A 177 -10.38 11.22 1.75
C GLN A 177 -11.79 11.52 2.27
N ARG A 178 -12.26 10.76 3.28
CA ARG A 178 -13.60 10.91 3.84
C ARG A 178 -13.62 10.78 5.36
N THR A 179 -14.37 11.66 6.02
CA THR A 179 -14.75 11.50 7.44
C THR A 179 -16.12 10.81 7.49
N VAL A 180 -16.21 9.72 8.24
CA VAL A 180 -17.45 8.94 8.36
C VAL A 180 -18.23 9.47 9.56
N ASN A 181 -19.26 10.26 9.27
CA ASN A 181 -20.20 10.72 10.30
C ASN A 181 -21.19 9.59 10.60
N ALA A 182 -21.38 9.28 11.88
CA ALA A 182 -22.29 8.22 12.37
C ALA A 182 -23.77 8.39 11.96
N SER A 183 -24.13 9.48 11.27
CA SER A 183 -25.48 9.75 10.76
C SER A 183 -25.81 9.08 9.42
N HIS A 184 -24.82 8.53 8.71
CA HIS A 184 -25.05 7.78 7.47
C HIS A 184 -24.59 6.34 7.69
N GLY A 185 -25.55 5.41 7.73
CA GLY A 185 -25.37 3.99 8.06
C GLY A 185 -24.08 3.42 7.47
N GLY A 186 -23.05 3.34 8.31
CA GLY A 186 -21.75 2.84 7.92
C GLY A 186 -21.87 1.36 7.63
N ARG A 187 -21.54 0.96 6.40
CA ARG A 187 -21.29 -0.43 6.05
C ARG A 187 -20.17 -0.92 6.98
N GLN A 188 -20.49 -1.91 7.82
CA GLN A 188 -19.45 -2.71 8.48
C GLN A 188 -18.71 -3.43 7.36
N ILE A 189 -17.42 -3.13 7.22
CA ILE A 189 -16.47 -4.02 6.56
C ILE A 189 -15.84 -4.92 7.63
#